data_AF-A9YIS8-F1
#
_entry.id   AF-A9YIS8-F1
#
_cell.length_a   1.000
_cell.length_b   1.000
_cell.length_c   1.000
_cell.angle_alpha   90.00
_cell.angle_beta   90.00
_cell.angle_gamma   90.00
#
_symmetry.space_group_name_H-M   'P 1'
#
loop_
_entity.id
_entity.type
_entity.pdbx_description
1 polymer ?
#
loop_
_entity_poly.entity_id
_entity_poly.type
_entity_poly.pdbx_seq_one_letter_code
_entity_poly.pdbx_strand_id
1 'polypeptide(L)'
;ELRGPLDMLREGFARLTSPQCGLGITARTFLSGRREGSVEIFEDGRYPYGALQRASFMWRPRREEEDEEQADHTLWLWLHPSGAQAVLNQLISVFQLKSTKQQKLPLNEAVAGEKMDVDKIEPVELSKKTSPGKTNSKKMPEQKPLRFWTKTKAFDPQPSYSNSDGILHLVLLQREFNRFRLTGPRAQKVLLASLRPHQEEELQDQANYCQAALQLSSPAELLSNLVMGHLVVDPRLQRPKKRTKAVGKVEQPPSSA
;
A
#
# COMPACT_ATOMS: atom_id res chain seq x y z
N GLU A 1 3.55 0.22 2.67
CA GLU A 1 2.13 0.11 3.04
C GLU A 1 1.87 -1.28 3.61
N LEU A 2 1.23 -1.37 4.76
CA LEU A 2 0.87 -2.63 5.40
C LEU A 2 -0.66 -2.64 5.61
N ARG A 3 -1.35 -3.65 5.08
CA ARG A 3 -2.79 -3.82 5.15
C ARG A 3 -3.15 -5.11 5.89
N GLY A 4 -4.14 -5.04 6.78
CA GLY A 4 -4.77 -6.19 7.42
C GLY A 4 -5.52 -5.85 8.71
N PRO A 5 -5.94 -6.84 9.50
CA PRO A 5 -6.76 -6.65 10.69
C PRO A 5 -5.96 -6.01 11.83
N LEU A 6 -6.65 -5.24 12.67
CA LEU A 6 -6.02 -4.44 13.73
C LEU A 6 -5.27 -5.30 14.74
N ASP A 7 -5.85 -6.43 15.14
CA ASP A 7 -5.29 -7.27 16.20
C ASP A 7 -3.92 -7.84 15.81
N MET A 8 -3.79 -8.34 14.58
CA MET A 8 -2.52 -8.85 14.08
C MET A 8 -1.47 -7.73 13.95
N LEU A 9 -1.88 -6.54 13.49
CA LEU A 9 -0.98 -5.38 13.40
C LEU A 9 -0.50 -4.96 14.79
N ARG A 10 -1.40 -4.92 15.77
CA ARG A 10 -1.09 -4.60 17.17
C ARG A 10 -0.08 -5.59 17.74
N GLU A 11 -0.31 -6.88 17.57
CA GLU A 11 0.59 -7.92 18.08
C GLU A 11 1.96 -7.89 17.40
N GLY A 12 2.01 -7.65 16.09
CA GLY A 12 3.27 -7.55 15.36
C GLY A 12 4.09 -6.33 15.77
N PHE A 13 3.46 -5.15 15.85
CA PHE A 13 4.16 -3.93 16.25
C PHE A 13 4.49 -3.88 17.75
N ALA A 14 3.74 -4.58 18.61
CA ALA A 14 4.08 -4.69 20.03
C ALA A 14 5.45 -5.37 20.27
N ARG A 15 5.92 -6.20 19.33
CA ARG A 15 7.25 -6.81 19.40
C ARG A 15 8.38 -5.90 18.89
N LEU A 16 8.06 -5.00 17.98
CA LEU A 16 9.00 -4.09 17.31
C LEU A 16 9.09 -2.71 17.98
N THR A 17 8.10 -2.36 18.81
CA THR A 17 7.97 -1.05 19.45
C THR A 17 7.75 -1.23 20.94
N SER A 18 8.24 -0.29 21.74
CA SER A 18 8.07 -0.33 23.20
C SER A 18 7.17 0.83 23.67
N PRO A 19 6.35 0.61 24.72
CA PRO A 19 5.53 1.66 25.31
C PRO A 19 6.35 2.71 26.09
N GLN A 20 7.62 2.40 26.42
CA GLN A 20 8.51 3.31 27.13
C GLN A 20 8.99 4.47 26.23
N CYS A 21 9.04 4.27 24.92
CA CYS A 21 9.39 5.31 23.95
C CYS A 21 8.21 6.23 23.59
N GLY A 22 7.05 6.08 24.25
CA GLY A 22 5.86 6.91 24.06
C GLY A 22 4.67 6.13 23.50
N LEU A 23 3.78 6.85 22.81
CA LEU A 23 2.56 6.27 22.24
C LEU A 23 2.90 5.31 21.08
N GLY A 24 2.40 4.09 21.16
CA GLY A 24 2.57 3.08 20.11
C GLY A 24 1.81 3.42 18.83
N ILE A 25 2.13 2.68 17.75
CA ILE A 25 1.54 2.84 16.42
C ILE A 25 0.02 2.64 16.44
N THR A 26 -0.45 1.72 17.27
CA THR A 26 -1.88 1.33 17.40
C THR A 26 -2.64 2.12 18.46
N ALA A 27 -2.11 3.24 18.94
CA ALA A 27 -2.83 4.08 19.90
C ALA A 27 -4.11 4.65 19.25
N ARG A 28 -5.20 4.72 20.03
CA ARG A 28 -6.54 5.18 19.57
C ARG A 28 -6.51 6.57 18.92
N THR A 29 -5.57 7.42 19.33
CA THR A 29 -5.39 8.76 18.77
C THR A 29 -4.99 8.77 17.30
N PHE A 30 -4.34 7.71 16.81
CA PHE A 30 -3.85 7.60 15.44
C PHE A 30 -4.76 6.77 14.52
N LEU A 31 -5.55 5.84 15.09
CA LEU A 31 -6.39 4.93 14.31
C LEU A 31 -7.41 5.64 13.42
N SER A 32 -7.85 6.85 13.81
CA SER A 32 -8.77 7.65 12.99
C SER A 32 -8.14 8.19 11.70
N GLY A 33 -6.81 8.10 11.54
CA GLY A 33 -6.09 8.67 10.39
C GLY A 33 -5.99 10.20 10.39
N ARG A 34 -6.53 10.89 11.42
CA ARG A 34 -6.51 12.36 11.51
C ARG A 34 -5.16 12.93 11.95
N ARG A 35 -4.23 12.09 12.44
CA ARG A 35 -2.93 12.53 12.94
C ARG A 35 -1.79 11.64 12.44
N GLU A 36 -0.67 12.26 12.08
CA GLU A 36 0.60 11.57 11.85
C GLU A 36 1.28 11.29 13.20
N GLY A 37 1.84 10.09 13.34
CA GLY A 37 2.63 9.67 14.49
C GLY A 37 4.10 9.44 14.13
N SER A 38 4.96 9.38 15.14
CA SER A 38 6.34 8.96 14.98
C SER A 38 6.69 7.94 16.05
N VAL A 39 7.40 6.88 15.66
CA VAL A 39 7.72 5.75 16.54
C VAL A 39 9.15 5.28 16.31
N GLU A 40 9.76 4.74 17.35
CA GLU A 40 11.05 4.08 17.27
C GLU A 40 10.85 2.58 17.02
N ILE A 41 11.53 2.06 16.00
CA ILE A 41 11.46 0.65 15.62
C ILE A 41 12.76 -0.04 16.05
N PHE A 42 12.60 -1.16 16.73
CA PHE A 42 13.67 -2.03 17.20
C PHE A 42 13.63 -3.37 16.48
N GLU A 43 14.68 -4.16 16.65
CA GLU A 43 14.66 -5.59 16.33
C GLU A 43 13.65 -6.35 17.21
N ASP A 44 13.14 -7.47 16.70
CA ASP A 44 12.12 -8.29 17.36
C ASP A 44 12.48 -8.63 18.81
N GLY A 45 11.73 -8.07 19.77
CA GLY A 45 11.87 -8.34 21.20
C GLY A 45 13.18 -7.88 21.85
N ARG A 46 14.00 -7.06 21.17
CA ARG A 46 15.35 -6.69 21.66
C ARG A 46 15.44 -5.35 22.40
N TYR A 47 14.33 -4.66 22.63
CA TYR A 47 14.30 -3.41 23.40
C TYR A 47 14.97 -3.58 24.79
N PRO A 48 15.90 -2.69 25.21
CA PRO A 48 16.28 -1.39 24.61
C PRO A 48 17.41 -1.44 23.57
N TYR A 49 17.97 -2.60 23.27
CA TYR A 49 19.03 -2.77 22.27
C TYR A 49 18.45 -3.02 20.86
N GLY A 50 19.31 -2.96 19.82
CA GLY A 50 18.87 -3.23 18.45
C GLY A 50 17.93 -2.17 17.88
N ALA A 51 18.14 -0.90 18.22
CA ALA A 51 17.40 0.21 17.60
C ALA A 51 17.72 0.30 16.11
N LEU A 52 16.70 0.24 15.27
CA LEU A 52 16.86 0.28 13.81
C LEU A 52 16.73 1.70 13.29
N GLN A 53 15.57 2.31 13.48
CA GLN A 53 15.30 3.68 13.04
C GLN A 53 14.02 4.24 13.66
N ARG A 54 13.95 5.58 13.70
CA ARG A 54 12.70 6.29 13.92
C ARG A 54 11.91 6.39 12.62
N ALA A 55 10.66 5.96 12.65
CA ALA A 55 9.73 5.99 11.53
C ALA A 55 8.62 7.03 11.78
N SER A 56 8.15 7.66 10.72
CA SER A 56 6.88 8.41 10.77
C SER A 56 5.79 7.54 10.17
N PHE A 57 4.58 7.57 10.73
CA PHE A 57 3.50 6.69 10.31
C PHE A 57 2.17 7.44 10.25
N MET A 58 1.28 6.98 9.39
CA MET A 58 -0.12 7.40 9.41
C MET A 58 -1.02 6.24 9.03
N TRP A 59 -2.21 6.22 9.62
CA TRP A 59 -3.28 5.31 9.23
C TRP A 59 -4.10 5.93 8.11
N ARG A 60 -4.49 5.12 7.13
CA ARG A 60 -5.45 5.54 6.12
C ARG A 60 -6.81 5.79 6.81
N PRO A 61 -7.41 6.98 6.66
CA PRO A 61 -8.73 7.25 7.21
C PRO A 61 -9.77 6.35 6.52
N ARG A 62 -10.70 5.82 7.31
CA ARG A 62 -11.81 4.99 6.84
C ARG A 62 -13.00 5.86 6.47
N ARG A 63 -13.81 5.40 5.53
CA ARG A 63 -15.16 5.91 5.35
C ARG A 63 -16.05 5.23 6.39
N GLU A 64 -16.95 6.01 6.99
CA GLU A 64 -17.82 5.58 8.10
C GLU A 64 -18.80 4.45 7.71
N GLU A 65 -18.86 4.08 6.42
CA GLU A 65 -19.70 3.03 5.84
C GLU A 65 -19.05 1.62 5.87
N GLU A 66 -17.79 1.52 6.29
CA GLU A 66 -17.09 0.22 6.40
C GLU A 66 -17.30 -0.35 7.81
N ASP A 67 -18.01 -1.48 7.93
CA ASP A 67 -18.29 -2.17 9.19
C ASP A 67 -17.03 -2.26 10.09
N GLU A 68 -17.16 -1.77 11.33
CA GLU A 68 -16.03 -1.56 12.25
C GLU A 68 -15.24 -2.84 12.57
N GLU A 69 -15.88 -4.01 12.44
CA GLU A 69 -15.38 -5.30 12.94
C GLU A 69 -14.63 -6.15 11.90
N GLN A 70 -14.75 -5.88 10.58
CA GLN A 70 -14.06 -6.66 9.53
C GLN A 70 -13.25 -5.82 8.53
N ALA A 71 -13.25 -4.50 8.67
CA ALA A 71 -12.47 -3.68 7.74
C ALA A 71 -10.95 -3.91 7.94
N ASP A 72 -10.23 -4.02 6.83
CA ASP A 72 -8.78 -4.00 6.83
C ASP A 72 -8.28 -2.61 7.22
N HIS A 73 -7.29 -2.53 8.11
CA HIS A 73 -6.60 -1.27 8.37
C HIS A 73 -5.39 -1.15 7.45
N THR A 74 -5.20 0.02 6.86
CA THR A 74 -4.00 0.32 6.06
C THR A 74 -3.10 1.28 6.82
N LEU A 75 -1.87 0.83 7.08
CA LEU A 75 -0.81 1.61 7.71
C LEU A 75 0.24 2.02 6.67
N TRP A 76 0.57 3.30 6.64
CA TRP A 76 1.69 3.81 5.88
C TRP A 76 2.85 4.15 6.80
N LEU A 77 4.04 3.64 6.45
CA LEU A 77 5.28 3.84 7.18
C LEU A 77 6.28 4.58 6.28
N TRP A 78 6.80 5.69 6.79
CA TRP A 78 7.87 6.47 6.20
C TRP A 78 9.16 6.18 6.94
N LEU A 79 10.10 5.57 6.22
CA LEU A 79 11.37 5.09 6.74
C LEU A 79 12.53 5.84 6.08
N HIS A 80 13.63 6.00 6.81
CA HIS A 80 14.87 6.50 6.22
C HIS A 80 15.52 5.40 5.37
N PRO A 81 16.07 5.71 4.18
CA PRO A 81 16.64 4.69 3.28
C PRO A 81 17.76 3.86 3.94
N SER A 82 18.53 4.43 4.88
CA SER A 82 19.60 3.69 5.57
C SER A 82 19.08 2.52 6.41
N GLY A 83 17.91 2.65 7.03
CA GLY A 83 17.31 1.62 7.88
C GLY A 83 16.19 0.83 7.22
N ALA A 84 15.73 1.25 6.03
CA ALA A 84 14.54 0.71 5.37
C ALA A 84 14.65 -0.81 5.12
N GLN A 85 15.81 -1.29 4.65
CA GLN A 85 16.00 -2.71 4.38
C GLN A 85 16.01 -3.55 5.66
N ALA A 86 16.63 -3.04 6.73
CA ALA A 86 16.68 -3.74 8.02
C ALA A 86 15.28 -3.87 8.63
N VAL A 87 14.50 -2.78 8.62
CA VAL A 87 13.10 -2.81 9.09
C VAL A 87 12.24 -3.71 8.22
N LEU A 88 12.42 -3.69 6.89
CA LEU A 88 11.70 -4.59 5.99
C LEU A 88 11.93 -6.06 6.35
N ASN A 89 13.19 -6.44 6.60
CA ASN A 89 13.52 -7.82 7.01
C ASN A 89 12.85 -8.20 8.34
N GLN A 90 12.83 -7.28 9.32
CA GLN A 90 12.14 -7.52 10.59
C GLN A 90 10.62 -7.65 10.38
N LEU A 91 10.00 -6.80 9.57
CA LEU A 91 8.58 -6.90 9.25
C LEU A 91 8.25 -8.24 8.57
N ILE A 92 9.09 -8.68 7.63
CA ILE A 92 8.93 -9.98 6.96
C ILE A 92 9.00 -11.12 7.98
N SER A 93 9.96 -11.06 8.92
CA SER A 93 10.11 -12.07 9.97
C SER A 93 8.92 -12.10 10.94
N VAL A 94 8.55 -10.93 11.47
CA VAL A 94 7.50 -10.76 12.49
C VAL A 94 6.13 -11.14 11.94
N PHE A 95 5.80 -10.72 10.72
CA PHE A 95 4.51 -10.99 10.08
C PHE A 95 4.51 -12.24 9.18
N GLN A 96 5.59 -13.02 9.19
CA GLN A 96 5.75 -14.27 8.43
C GLN A 96 5.42 -14.13 6.93
N LEU A 97 5.79 -12.99 6.35
CA LEU A 97 5.41 -12.62 4.99
C LEU A 97 6.27 -13.36 3.94
N LYS A 98 5.65 -13.76 2.84
CA LYS A 98 6.34 -14.36 1.68
C LYS A 98 6.27 -13.41 0.48
N SER A 99 7.35 -13.37 -0.29
CA SER A 99 7.43 -12.54 -1.50
C SER A 99 6.52 -13.07 -2.61
N THR A 100 5.70 -12.21 -3.20
CA THR A 100 4.77 -12.56 -4.30
C THR A 100 5.46 -12.60 -5.67
N LYS A 101 6.79 -12.36 -5.74
CA LYS A 101 7.54 -12.28 -7.01
C LYS A 101 7.55 -13.59 -7.82
N GLN A 102 7.46 -14.74 -7.14
CA GLN A 102 7.51 -16.05 -7.77
C GLN A 102 6.26 -16.84 -7.42
N GLN A 103 5.40 -17.05 -8.41
CA GLN A 103 4.22 -17.91 -8.27
C GLN A 103 4.45 -19.21 -9.03
N LYS A 104 4.34 -20.34 -8.34
CA LYS A 104 4.30 -21.67 -8.95
C LYS A 104 2.85 -21.94 -9.36
N LEU A 105 2.58 -21.92 -10.66
CA LEU A 105 1.25 -22.20 -11.20
C LEU A 105 1.22 -23.65 -11.73
N PRO A 106 0.12 -24.40 -11.51
CA PRO A 106 -0.08 -25.67 -12.18
C PRO A 106 -0.19 -25.43 -13.70
N LEU A 107 0.50 -26.22 -14.52
CA LEU A 107 0.23 -26.23 -15.96
C LEU A 107 -1.14 -26.89 -16.19
N ASN A 108 -2.11 -26.13 -16.70
CA ASN A 108 -3.32 -26.71 -17.26
C ASN A 108 -2.99 -27.26 -18.66
N GLU A 109 -2.91 -28.58 -18.80
CA GLU A 109 -2.85 -29.26 -20.10
C GLU A 109 -4.24 -29.24 -20.75
N ALA A 110 -4.69 -28.08 -21.23
CA ALA A 110 -5.86 -27.99 -22.08
C ALA A 110 -5.49 -28.43 -23.52
N VAL A 111 -5.67 -29.71 -23.77
CA VAL A 111 -6.11 -30.32 -25.05
C VAL A 111 -5.41 -29.82 -26.33
N ALA A 112 -4.17 -30.27 -26.57
CA ALA A 112 -3.66 -30.41 -27.94
C ALA A 112 -4.15 -31.77 -28.49
N GLY A 113 -5.45 -31.80 -28.80
CA GLY A 113 -6.15 -32.92 -29.41
C GLY A 113 -7.12 -32.40 -30.46
N GLU A 114 -6.70 -31.40 -31.25
CA GLU A 114 -7.39 -31.07 -32.49
C GLU A 114 -7.16 -32.23 -33.46
N LYS A 115 -8.15 -33.12 -33.53
CA LYS A 115 -8.35 -33.94 -34.72
C LYS A 115 -8.65 -32.96 -35.85
N MET A 116 -7.68 -32.76 -36.74
CA MET A 116 -7.99 -32.24 -38.07
C MET A 116 -8.77 -33.32 -38.81
N ASP A 117 -10.06 -33.10 -38.99
CA ASP A 117 -10.87 -33.83 -39.96
C ASP A 117 -10.44 -33.35 -41.37
N VAL A 118 -9.73 -34.22 -42.10
CA VAL A 118 -9.50 -34.07 -43.53
C VAL A 118 -10.39 -35.08 -44.25
N ASP A 119 -11.37 -34.57 -44.97
CA ASP A 119 -12.31 -35.32 -45.80
C ASP A 119 -11.63 -36.11 -46.93
N LYS A 120 -12.08 -37.37 -47.09
CA LYS A 120 -12.25 -38.22 -48.29
C LYS A 120 -11.10 -38.37 -49.31
N ILE A 121 -10.67 -39.62 -49.53
CA ILE A 121 -10.73 -40.40 -50.80
C ILE A 121 -10.23 -41.86 -50.51
N GLU A 122 -11.02 -42.87 -50.91
CA GLU A 122 -10.73 -44.33 -50.84
C GLU A 122 -9.83 -44.82 -52.01
N PRO A 123 -9.53 -46.13 -52.17
CA PRO A 123 -8.89 -47.13 -51.30
C PRO A 123 -7.67 -47.78 -52.02
N VAL A 124 -7.03 -48.83 -51.43
CA VAL A 124 -6.62 -50.11 -52.08
C VAL A 124 -5.52 -50.87 -51.28
N GLU A 125 -5.95 -52.03 -50.78
CA GLU A 125 -5.34 -53.37 -50.65
C GLU A 125 -4.00 -53.73 -49.95
N LEU A 126 -4.16 -54.78 -49.11
CA LEU A 126 -3.31 -55.97 -48.86
C LEU A 126 -1.89 -55.80 -48.29
N SER A 127 -1.67 -56.28 -47.05
CA SER A 127 -1.31 -57.70 -46.82
C SER A 127 -0.83 -58.05 -45.39
N LYS A 128 -1.42 -59.13 -44.87
CA LYS A 128 -0.85 -60.27 -44.09
C LYS A 128 -0.13 -60.07 -42.73
N LYS A 129 -0.79 -60.68 -41.72
CA LYS A 129 -0.31 -61.72 -40.77
C LYS A 129 0.59 -61.31 -39.58
N THR A 130 0.08 -61.51 -38.37
CA THR A 130 0.29 -62.66 -37.44
C THR A 130 0.33 -62.17 -35.99
N SER A 131 -0.59 -62.64 -35.16
CA SER A 131 -0.49 -62.67 -33.68
C SER A 131 0.24 -63.98 -33.25
N PRO A 132 0.44 -64.34 -31.97
CA PRO A 132 0.20 -63.66 -30.69
C PRO A 132 1.39 -63.76 -29.69
N GLY A 133 1.37 -63.04 -28.56
CA GLY A 133 2.27 -63.41 -27.46
C GLY A 133 2.41 -62.46 -26.28
N LYS A 134 1.62 -62.77 -25.23
CA LYS A 134 1.96 -62.67 -23.80
C LYS A 134 1.61 -61.40 -23.00
N THR A 135 0.78 -61.70 -21.99
CA THR A 135 0.78 -61.24 -20.59
C THR A 135 0.25 -59.84 -20.28
N ASN A 136 -1.05 -59.83 -19.98
CA ASN A 136 -1.72 -58.87 -19.10
C ASN A 136 -0.97 -58.71 -17.77
N SER A 137 -0.19 -57.66 -17.65
CA SER A 137 0.07 -57.02 -16.36
C SER A 137 -0.82 -55.76 -16.30
N LYS A 138 -1.75 -55.73 -15.35
CA LYS A 138 -2.49 -54.50 -15.01
C LYS A 138 -1.46 -53.48 -14.51
N LYS A 139 -0.99 -52.59 -15.38
CA LYS A 139 -0.23 -51.40 -14.97
C LYS A 139 -1.17 -50.51 -14.16
N MET A 140 -0.82 -50.26 -12.89
CA MET A 140 -1.42 -49.13 -12.15
C MET A 140 -1.20 -47.86 -12.96
N PRO A 141 -2.12 -46.88 -12.92
CA PRO A 141 -1.91 -45.62 -13.62
C PRO A 141 -0.66 -44.96 -13.02
N GLU A 142 0.42 -44.91 -13.79
CA GLU A 142 1.60 -44.10 -13.49
C GLU A 142 1.10 -42.65 -13.37
N GLN A 143 1.05 -42.13 -12.14
CA GLN A 143 0.69 -40.73 -11.91
C GLN A 143 1.75 -39.89 -12.62
N LYS A 144 1.34 -39.22 -13.70
CA LYS A 144 2.23 -38.29 -14.43
C LYS A 144 2.74 -37.25 -13.43
N PRO A 145 4.05 -36.94 -13.42
CA PRO A 145 4.59 -35.97 -12.50
C PRO A 145 3.95 -34.61 -12.75
N LEU A 146 3.44 -33.97 -11.70
CA LEU A 146 2.90 -32.61 -11.76
C LEU A 146 3.99 -31.66 -12.27
N ARG A 147 3.76 -31.09 -13.46
CA ARG A 147 4.64 -30.06 -14.05
C ARG A 147 4.14 -28.69 -13.60
N PHE A 148 4.99 -27.95 -12.92
CA PHE A 148 4.70 -26.58 -12.47
C PHE A 148 5.40 -25.58 -13.40
N TRP A 149 4.71 -24.49 -13.74
CA TRP A 149 5.33 -23.33 -14.38
C TRP A 149 5.68 -22.31 -13.30
N THR A 150 6.90 -21.77 -13.33
CA THR A 150 7.29 -20.66 -12.45
C THR A 150 7.08 -19.34 -13.17
N LYS A 151 6.02 -18.62 -12.80
CA LYS A 151 5.81 -17.25 -13.27
C LYS A 151 6.64 -16.32 -12.39
N THR A 152 7.77 -15.85 -12.92
CA THR A 152 8.62 -14.85 -12.26
C THR A 152 8.33 -13.49 -12.84
N LYS A 153 7.88 -12.54 -12.01
CA LYS A 153 7.81 -11.13 -12.41
C LYS A 153 9.21 -10.53 -12.27
N ALA A 154 9.92 -10.40 -13.38
CA ALA A 154 11.33 -9.96 -13.39
C ALA A 154 11.51 -8.50 -12.92
N PHE A 155 10.57 -7.63 -13.26
CA PHE A 155 10.55 -6.24 -12.82
C PHE A 155 9.18 -5.90 -12.26
N ASP A 156 9.12 -5.62 -10.96
CA ASP A 156 7.93 -5.14 -10.28
C ASP A 156 8.33 -3.87 -9.52
N PRO A 157 7.81 -2.68 -9.91
CA PRO A 157 8.15 -1.42 -9.23
C PRO A 157 7.73 -1.44 -7.76
N GLN A 158 6.71 -2.22 -7.41
CA GLN A 158 6.17 -2.31 -6.05
C GLN A 158 6.21 -3.75 -5.57
N PRO A 159 7.33 -4.21 -4.98
CA PRO A 159 7.40 -5.57 -4.49
C PRO A 159 6.39 -5.75 -3.35
N SER A 160 5.52 -6.74 -3.55
CA SER A 160 4.46 -7.12 -2.61
C SER A 160 4.83 -8.40 -1.89
N TYR A 161 4.44 -8.46 -0.62
CA TYR A 161 4.59 -9.60 0.27
C TYR A 161 3.24 -9.91 0.90
N SER A 162 2.90 -11.18 1.02
CA SER A 162 1.66 -11.62 1.66
C SER A 162 1.93 -12.74 2.66
N ASN A 163 1.12 -12.82 3.70
CA ASN A 163 1.16 -13.96 4.63
C ASN A 163 0.62 -15.24 3.95
N SER A 164 0.86 -16.42 4.52
CA SER A 164 0.30 -17.71 4.07
C SER A 164 -1.22 -17.67 3.96
N ASP A 165 -1.86 -16.99 4.90
CA ASP A 165 -3.31 -16.93 5.02
C ASP A 165 -3.91 -15.86 4.11
N GLY A 166 -3.06 -15.04 3.45
CA GLY A 166 -3.49 -13.97 2.55
C GLY A 166 -4.13 -12.76 3.25
N ILE A 167 -4.19 -12.73 4.58
CA ILE A 167 -4.85 -11.68 5.36
C ILE A 167 -4.00 -10.39 5.42
N LEU A 168 -2.68 -10.55 5.58
CA LEU A 168 -1.75 -9.43 5.66
C LEU A 168 -1.04 -9.20 4.33
N HIS A 169 -1.06 -7.95 3.87
CA HIS A 169 -0.39 -7.52 2.65
C HIS A 169 0.58 -6.39 2.95
N LEU A 170 1.85 -6.56 2.59
CA LEU A 170 2.88 -5.54 2.65
C LEU A 170 3.28 -5.16 1.22
N VAL A 171 3.13 -3.89 0.87
CA VAL A 171 3.55 -3.33 -0.41
C VAL A 171 4.64 -2.30 -0.18
N LEU A 172 5.76 -2.46 -0.86
CA LEU A 172 6.86 -1.51 -0.81
C LEU A 172 6.66 -0.43 -1.88
N LEU A 173 6.41 0.80 -1.43
CA LEU A 173 6.11 1.95 -2.29
C LEU A 173 7.35 2.85 -2.43
N GLN A 174 8.46 2.28 -2.87
CA GLN A 174 9.69 3.04 -3.07
C GLN A 174 9.57 3.94 -4.30
N ARG A 175 9.83 5.25 -4.12
CA ARG A 175 9.82 6.28 -5.18
C ARG A 175 8.46 6.55 -5.83
N GLU A 176 7.37 6.12 -5.19
CA GLU A 176 6.00 6.37 -5.66
C GLU A 176 5.46 7.73 -5.22
N PHE A 177 5.84 8.16 -4.01
CA PHE A 177 5.34 9.38 -3.39
C PHE A 177 6.46 10.39 -3.14
N ASN A 178 6.16 11.65 -3.42
CA ASN A 178 7.01 12.78 -3.08
C ASN A 178 6.46 13.52 -1.86
N ARG A 179 7.32 13.80 -0.88
CA ARG A 179 6.97 14.56 0.32
C ARG A 179 7.72 15.89 0.33
N PHE A 180 6.98 16.98 0.20
CA PHE A 180 7.53 18.33 0.31
C PHE A 180 7.25 18.89 1.70
N ARG A 181 8.29 19.32 2.41
CA ARG A 181 8.15 20.03 3.69
C ARG A 181 8.24 21.54 3.44
N LEU A 182 7.12 22.24 3.55
CA LEU A 182 7.07 23.70 3.49
C LEU A 182 7.24 24.27 4.89
N THR A 183 8.25 25.12 5.07
CA THR A 183 8.55 25.74 6.37
C THR A 183 8.53 27.26 6.26
N GLY A 184 8.19 27.92 7.36
CA GLY A 184 8.19 29.38 7.48
C GLY A 184 6.80 29.98 7.66
N PRO A 185 6.74 31.25 8.10
CA PRO A 185 5.50 31.91 8.53
C PRO A 185 4.51 32.17 7.40
N ARG A 186 4.98 32.20 6.14
CA ARG A 186 4.13 32.40 4.95
C ARG A 186 3.77 31.11 4.23
N ALA A 187 4.25 29.95 4.68
CA ALA A 187 4.01 28.68 4.01
C ALA A 187 2.51 28.37 3.86
N GLN A 188 1.75 28.60 4.93
CA GLN A 188 0.29 28.41 4.94
C GLN A 188 -0.43 29.33 3.94
N LYS A 189 -0.02 30.60 3.85
CA LYS A 189 -0.58 31.56 2.89
C LYS A 189 -0.26 31.19 1.44
N VAL A 190 0.93 30.66 1.19
CA VAL A 190 1.32 30.14 -0.13
C VAL A 190 0.46 28.91 -0.49
N LEU A 191 0.22 28.01 0.45
CA LEU A 191 -0.66 26.85 0.26
C LEU A 191 -2.09 27.30 -0.05
N LEU A 192 -2.65 28.25 0.72
CA LEU A 192 -3.99 28.80 0.48
C LEU A 192 -4.12 29.44 -0.90
N ALA A 193 -3.08 30.14 -1.37
CA ALA A 193 -3.10 30.79 -2.68
C ALA A 193 -2.90 29.81 -3.84
N SER A 194 -2.18 28.71 -3.61
CA SER A 194 -1.75 27.77 -4.67
C SER A 194 -2.58 26.50 -4.76
N LEU A 195 -3.32 26.12 -3.71
CA LEU A 195 -4.18 24.93 -3.71
C LEU A 195 -5.64 25.39 -3.64
N ARG A 196 -6.43 25.04 -4.65
CA ARG A 196 -7.87 25.28 -4.65
C ARG A 196 -8.63 23.97 -4.51
N PRO A 197 -9.67 23.94 -3.67
CA PRO A 197 -10.51 22.76 -3.53
C PRO A 197 -11.19 22.42 -4.85
N HIS A 198 -11.24 21.14 -5.20
CA HIS A 198 -12.15 20.66 -6.23
C HIS A 198 -13.55 20.56 -5.61
N GLN A 199 -14.52 21.24 -6.21
CA GLN A 199 -15.89 21.30 -5.70
C GLN A 199 -16.67 20.08 -6.19
N GLU A 200 -16.63 19.01 -5.39
CA GLU A 200 -17.59 17.91 -5.46
C GLU A 200 -18.51 18.03 -4.23
N GLU A 201 -19.83 17.93 -4.45
CA GLU A 201 -20.83 18.18 -3.39
C GLU A 201 -20.65 17.27 -2.17
N GLU A 202 -20.20 16.02 -2.36
CA GLU A 202 -19.99 15.04 -1.29
C GLU A 202 -18.80 15.37 -0.37
N LEU A 203 -17.83 16.17 -0.83
CA LEU A 203 -16.59 16.48 -0.10
C LEU A 203 -16.51 17.94 0.35
N GLN A 204 -17.62 18.67 0.24
CA GLN A 204 -17.66 20.11 0.48
C GLN A 204 -17.31 20.46 1.94
N ASP A 205 -17.71 19.66 2.92
CA ASP A 205 -17.39 19.92 4.32
C ASP A 205 -15.90 19.77 4.62
N GLN A 206 -15.26 18.75 4.05
CA GLN A 206 -13.81 18.56 4.17
C GLN A 206 -13.06 19.70 3.47
N ALA A 207 -13.55 20.15 2.32
CA ALA A 207 -13.03 21.31 1.60
C ALA A 207 -13.10 22.57 2.46
N ASN A 208 -14.27 22.84 3.04
CA ASN A 208 -14.54 23.99 3.88
C ASN A 208 -13.64 24.01 5.11
N TYR A 209 -13.50 22.85 5.78
CA TYR A 209 -12.61 22.71 6.94
C TYR A 209 -11.15 22.96 6.58
N CYS A 210 -10.65 22.35 5.49
CA CYS A 210 -9.28 22.57 5.03
C CYS A 210 -9.04 24.04 4.66
N GLN A 211 -10.00 24.67 4.00
CA GLN A 211 -9.91 26.07 3.62
C GLN A 211 -9.93 27.01 4.84
N ALA A 212 -10.74 26.72 5.85
CA ALA A 212 -10.74 27.46 7.11
C ALA A 212 -9.40 27.28 7.86
N ALA A 213 -8.89 26.05 7.94
CA ALA A 213 -7.59 25.76 8.55
C ALA A 213 -6.44 26.51 7.86
N LEU A 214 -6.46 26.65 6.53
CA LEU A 214 -5.45 27.41 5.78
C LEU A 214 -5.60 28.94 5.90
N GLN A 215 -6.74 29.45 6.36
CA GLN A 215 -6.97 30.89 6.58
C GLN A 215 -6.43 31.39 7.93
N LEU A 216 -6.08 30.48 8.85
CA LEU A 216 -5.50 30.84 10.14
C LEU A 216 -4.20 31.63 9.99
N SER A 217 -3.86 32.40 11.03
CA SER A 217 -2.72 33.31 10.97
C SER A 217 -1.38 32.58 11.01
N SER A 218 -1.35 31.47 11.74
CA SER A 218 -0.18 30.63 11.98
C SER A 218 -0.54 29.14 11.94
N PRO A 219 0.36 28.27 11.42
CA PRO A 219 0.15 26.83 11.45
C PRO A 219 0.19 26.25 12.88
N ALA A 220 0.70 27.01 13.85
CA ALA A 220 0.75 26.59 15.25
C ALA A 220 -0.62 26.63 15.96
N GLU A 221 -1.62 27.28 15.37
CA GLU A 221 -3.01 27.26 15.87
C GLU A 221 -3.68 25.90 15.62
N LEU A 222 -3.15 25.10 14.71
CA LEU A 222 -3.66 23.77 14.40
C LEU A 222 -3.15 22.74 15.40
N LEU A 223 -3.93 21.66 15.55
CA LEU A 223 -3.52 20.50 16.33
C LEU A 223 -2.21 19.92 15.79
N SER A 224 -1.34 19.49 16.70
CA SER A 224 -0.07 18.86 16.37
C SER A 224 -0.27 17.66 15.43
N ASN A 225 0.52 17.62 14.36
CA ASN A 225 0.53 16.55 13.37
C ASN A 225 -0.83 16.26 12.71
N LEU A 226 -1.72 17.25 12.64
CA LEU A 226 -3.01 17.13 11.94
C LEU A 226 -2.80 16.75 10.47
N VAL A 227 -3.50 15.72 10.02
CA VAL A 227 -3.56 15.27 8.63
C VAL A 227 -4.90 15.70 8.04
N MET A 228 -4.84 16.40 6.92
CA MET A 228 -6.00 16.82 6.15
C MET A 228 -5.83 16.34 4.72
N GLY A 229 -6.81 15.60 4.21
CA GLY A 229 -6.87 15.15 2.82
C GLY A 229 -7.92 15.97 2.08
N HIS A 230 -7.58 16.46 0.89
CA HIS A 230 -8.53 17.16 0.06
C HIS A 230 -8.19 17.00 -1.43
N LEU A 231 -9.23 16.95 -2.27
CA LEU A 231 -9.07 16.93 -3.73
C LEU A 231 -8.74 18.34 -4.20
N VAL A 232 -7.62 18.48 -4.90
CA VAL A 232 -7.09 19.79 -5.30
C VAL A 232 -6.96 19.84 -6.82
N VAL A 233 -7.38 20.95 -7.41
CA VAL A 233 -7.16 21.24 -8.83
C VAL A 233 -5.68 21.51 -9.09
N ASP A 234 -5.14 21.06 -10.24
CA ASP A 234 -3.74 21.29 -10.61
C ASP A 234 -3.34 22.78 -10.45
N PRO A 235 -2.39 23.10 -9.54
CA PRO A 235 -1.95 24.47 -9.27
C PRO A 235 -1.43 25.23 -10.50
N ARG A 236 -1.00 24.51 -11.55
CA ARG A 236 -0.46 25.13 -12.77
C ARG A 236 -1.52 25.85 -13.58
N LEU A 237 -2.78 25.42 -13.51
CA LEU A 237 -3.89 26.04 -14.25
C LEU A 237 -4.21 27.44 -13.72
N GLN A 238 -3.92 27.70 -12.44
CA GLN A 238 -4.17 28.97 -11.76
C GLN A 238 -2.92 29.82 -11.56
N ARG A 239 -1.84 29.49 -12.27
CA ARG A 239 -0.56 30.18 -12.14
C ARG A 239 -0.71 31.65 -12.54
N PRO A 240 -0.34 32.62 -11.68
CA PRO A 240 -0.40 34.04 -12.04
C PRO A 240 0.62 34.38 -13.13
N LYS A 241 0.25 35.32 -14.03
CA LYS A 241 1.12 35.78 -15.12
C LYS A 241 2.43 36.44 -14.64
N LYS A 242 2.40 37.02 -13.45
CA LYS A 242 3.57 37.66 -12.80
C LYS A 242 3.81 37.02 -11.44
N ARG A 243 5.06 37.05 -10.97
CA ARG A 243 5.43 36.57 -9.64
C ARG A 243 4.74 37.43 -8.58
N THR A 244 3.88 36.82 -7.78
CA THR A 244 3.19 37.46 -6.67
C THR A 244 3.77 36.99 -5.33
N LYS A 245 3.58 37.81 -4.29
CA LYS A 245 3.82 37.39 -2.90
C LYS A 245 2.48 36.96 -2.31
N ALA A 246 2.47 35.85 -1.58
CA ALA A 246 1.29 35.45 -0.82
C ALA A 246 1.12 36.41 0.37
N VAL A 247 0.12 37.27 0.30
CA VAL A 247 -0.27 38.19 1.38
C VAL A 247 -1.55 37.64 2.00
N GLY A 248 -1.66 37.73 3.33
CA GLY A 248 -2.92 37.39 4.02
C GLY A 248 -3.94 38.50 3.78
N LYS A 249 -5.22 38.26 4.09
CA LYS A 249 -6.15 39.38 4.24
C LYS A 249 -5.58 40.31 5.32
N VAL A 250 -5.22 41.53 4.93
CA VAL A 250 -4.91 42.59 5.88
C VAL A 250 -6.25 42.98 6.47
N GLU A 251 -6.43 42.82 7.78
CA GLU A 251 -7.55 43.46 8.47
C GLU A 251 -7.51 44.94 8.08
N GLN A 252 -8.56 45.41 7.40
CA GLN A 252 -8.67 46.83 7.12
C GLN A 252 -8.60 47.55 8.48
N PRO A 253 -7.76 48.60 8.63
CA PRO A 253 -7.83 49.41 9.85
C PRO A 253 -9.28 49.91 9.98
N PRO A 254 -9.84 49.96 11.20
CA PRO A 254 -11.19 50.48 11.38
C PRO A 254 -11.23 51.87 10.76
N SER A 255 -12.16 52.07 9.82
CA SER A 255 -12.40 53.38 9.22
C SER A 255 -12.64 54.36 10.36
N SER A 256 -11.69 55.28 10.57
CA SER A 256 -11.86 56.42 11.46
C SER A 256 -13.10 57.18 11.03
N ALA A 257 -14.11 57.17 11.90
CA ALA A 257 -15.30 58.01 11.80
C ALA A 257 -14.96 59.49 11.97
#